data_AF-A0ABD3UH97-F1
#
_entry.id   AF-A0ABD3UH97-F1
#
_cell.length_a   1.000
_cell.length_b   1.000
_cell.length_c   1.000
_cell.angle_alpha   90.00
_cell.angle_beta   90.00
_cell.angle_gamma   90.00
#
_symmetry.space_group_name_H-M   'P 1'
#
loop_
_entity.id
_entity.type
_entity.pdbx_description
1 polymer ?
#
loop_
_entity_poly.entity_id
_entity_poly.type
_entity_poly.pdbx_seq_one_letter_code
_entity_poly.pdbx_strand_id
1 'polypeptide(L)'
;MEMYRSIGTHPMSRDVELHSWYDWCLVDSLICLHFFQYMNFSKQRKKRHKQVAMDNMIHVIRTEPSICHRDTAFNILGYSFMQENKPINAFICFAQSLKICPHHNAAKLYLGIMHRRVIGSQRRPLPY
;
A
#
# COMPACT_ATOMS: atom_id res chain seq x y z
N MET A 1 -6.19 9.03 15.61
CA MET A 1 -5.06 8.50 14.82
C MET A 1 -4.59 9.65 13.96
N GLU A 2 -3.60 10.39 14.46
CA GLU A 2 -3.08 11.58 13.80
C GLU A 2 -2.03 11.10 12.79
N MET A 3 -2.31 11.25 11.49
CA MET A 3 -1.34 10.92 10.46
C MET A 3 -0.40 12.12 10.32
N TYR A 4 0.84 11.93 10.76
CA TYR A 4 1.89 12.95 10.73
C TYR A 4 1.96 13.61 9.35
N ARG A 5 1.80 14.94 9.35
CA ARG A 5 2.07 15.79 8.18
C ARG A 5 3.51 15.51 7.71
N SER A 6 3.74 15.54 6.41
CA SER A 6 5.11 15.70 5.91
C SER A 6 5.68 16.99 6.50
N ILE A 7 6.69 16.86 7.34
CA ILE A 7 7.40 17.99 7.96
C ILE A 7 7.88 18.92 6.82
N GLY A 8 7.42 20.18 6.81
CA GLY A 8 7.96 21.22 5.93
C GLY A 8 6.97 22.18 5.26
N THR A 9 5.65 21.95 5.29
CA THR A 9 4.68 22.84 4.61
C THR A 9 3.87 23.71 5.57
N HIS A 10 3.70 24.99 5.22
CA HIS A 10 2.96 25.98 6.00
C HIS A 10 1.46 25.64 6.05
N PRO A 11 0.74 25.82 7.17
CA PRO A 11 -0.66 25.39 7.34
C PRO A 11 -1.68 25.96 6.34
N MET A 12 -1.29 26.94 5.52
CA MET A 12 -2.14 27.68 4.58
C MET A 12 -1.47 27.89 3.21
N SER A 13 -0.33 27.24 2.92
CA SER A 13 0.25 27.31 1.58
C SER A 13 -0.67 26.60 0.60
N ARG A 14 -1.14 27.32 -0.42
CA ARG A 14 -1.83 26.77 -1.59
C ARG A 14 -0.83 26.72 -2.75
N ASP A 15 0.05 25.73 -2.78
CA ASP A 15 0.79 25.41 -4.00
C ASP A 15 -0.16 24.75 -4.99
N VAL A 16 -0.60 25.53 -5.98
CA VAL A 16 -1.55 25.10 -7.03
C VAL A 16 -0.97 23.95 -7.87
N GLU A 17 0.36 23.79 -7.90
CA GLU A 17 1.05 22.80 -8.73
C GLU A 17 1.43 21.50 -7.99
N LEU A 18 1.33 21.45 -6.66
CA LEU A 18 1.77 20.30 -5.84
C LEU A 18 0.68 19.72 -4.91
N HIS A 19 -0.51 20.29 -4.92
CA HIS A 19 -1.62 19.85 -4.06
C HIS A 19 -2.59 18.87 -4.73
N SER A 20 -2.01 17.76 -5.21
CA SER A 20 -2.61 16.40 -5.19
C SER A 20 -3.01 15.93 -3.78
N TRP A 21 -2.95 16.80 -2.76
CA TRP A 21 -3.37 16.49 -1.40
C TRP A 21 -4.89 16.34 -1.25
N TYR A 22 -5.68 16.81 -2.24
CA TYR A 22 -7.09 16.44 -2.35
C TYR A 22 -7.31 15.01 -2.85
N ASP A 23 -6.27 14.32 -3.35
CA ASP A 23 -6.38 12.93 -3.83
C ASP A 23 -6.54 11.91 -2.70
N TRP A 24 -6.34 12.29 -1.42
CA TRP A 24 -6.63 11.36 -0.32
C TRP A 24 -8.13 11.30 0.02
N CYS A 25 -8.92 12.29 -0.38
CA CYS A 25 -10.38 12.27 -0.29
C CYS A 25 -11.04 11.69 -1.55
N LEU A 26 -10.26 11.50 -2.63
CA LEU A 26 -10.69 11.00 -3.94
C LEU A 26 -9.81 9.84 -4.44
N VAL A 27 -9.13 9.11 -3.55
CA VAL A 27 -8.59 7.79 -3.92
C VAL A 27 -9.79 6.99 -4.41
N ASP A 28 -9.72 6.44 -5.62
CA ASP A 28 -10.82 5.70 -6.24
C ASP A 28 -11.59 4.90 -5.21
N SER A 29 -12.84 5.32 -4.98
CA SER A 29 -13.59 4.95 -3.78
C SER A 29 -13.65 3.44 -3.56
N LEU A 30 -13.57 2.66 -4.64
CA LEU A 30 -13.59 1.20 -4.65
C LEU A 30 -12.35 0.55 -4.05
N ILE A 31 -11.12 0.98 -4.39
CA ILE A 31 -9.92 0.33 -3.84
C ILE A 31 -9.81 0.57 -2.33
N CYS A 32 -10.11 1.80 -1.90
CA CYS A 32 -10.15 2.16 -0.49
C CYS A 32 -11.27 1.44 0.27
N LEU A 33 -12.47 1.32 -0.33
CA LEU A 33 -13.58 0.57 0.24
C LEU A 33 -13.17 -0.89 0.49
N HIS A 34 -12.62 -1.56 -0.50
CA HIS A 34 -12.18 -2.95 -0.36
C HIS A 34 -11.03 -3.09 0.64
N PHE A 35 -10.13 -2.11 0.73
CA PHE A 35 -9.12 -2.09 1.76
C PHE A 35 -9.69 -1.97 3.18
N PHE A 36 -10.68 -1.09 3.39
CA PHE A 36 -11.34 -0.99 4.70
C PHE A 36 -12.12 -2.26 5.05
N GLN A 37 -12.77 -2.89 4.07
CA GLN A 37 -13.38 -4.21 4.24
C GLN A 37 -12.35 -5.25 4.66
N TYR A 38 -11.19 -5.31 3.98
CA TYR A 38 -10.07 -6.17 4.34
C TYR A 38 -9.63 -5.95 5.79
N MET A 39 -9.38 -4.70 6.18
CA MET A 39 -8.93 -4.36 7.53
C MET A 39 -9.97 -4.76 8.60
N ASN A 40 -11.25 -4.50 8.35
CA ASN A 40 -12.33 -4.87 9.26
C ASN A 40 -12.48 -6.39 9.39
N PHE A 41 -12.47 -7.13 8.28
CA PHE A 41 -12.58 -8.58 8.30
C PHE A 41 -11.34 -9.26 8.89
N SER A 42 -10.16 -8.68 8.73
CA SER A 42 -8.93 -9.13 9.38
C SER A 42 -9.04 -9.04 10.89
N LYS A 43 -9.51 -7.89 11.42
CA LYS A 43 -9.78 -7.71 12.86
C LYS A 43 -10.82 -8.69 13.40
N GLN A 44 -11.89 -8.93 12.63
CA GLN A 44 -12.94 -9.89 12.99
C GLN A 44 -12.54 -11.36 12.75
N ARG A 45 -11.32 -11.64 12.28
CA ARG A 45 -10.82 -12.99 11.95
C ARG A 45 -11.69 -13.73 10.90
N LYS A 46 -12.43 -12.99 10.07
CA LYS A 46 -13.28 -13.52 9.00
C LYS A 46 -12.46 -13.81 7.74
N LYS A 47 -11.72 -14.93 7.74
CA LYS A 47 -10.76 -15.29 6.68
C LYS A 47 -11.34 -15.22 5.26
N ARG A 48 -12.54 -15.80 5.03
CA ARG A 48 -13.20 -15.79 3.71
C ARG A 48 -13.50 -14.37 3.23
N HIS A 49 -14.11 -13.55 4.08
CA HIS A 49 -14.49 -12.18 3.72
C HIS A 49 -13.27 -11.28 3.48
N LYS A 50 -12.22 -11.48 4.28
CA LYS A 50 -10.93 -10.82 4.08
C LYS A 50 -10.32 -11.16 2.71
N GLN A 51 -10.36 -12.43 2.32
CA GLN A 51 -9.84 -12.86 1.01
C GLN A 51 -10.67 -12.25 -0.13
N VAL A 52 -12.01 -12.28 -0.03
CA VAL A 52 -12.90 -11.64 -1.02
C VAL A 52 -12.57 -10.15 -1.19
N ALA A 53 -12.31 -9.44 -0.09
CA ALA A 53 -11.90 -8.03 -0.18
C ALA A 53 -10.58 -7.84 -0.92
N MET A 54 -9.60 -8.74 -0.73
CA MET A 54 -8.35 -8.70 -1.51
C MET A 54 -8.57 -9.04 -2.98
N ASP A 55 -9.41 -10.02 -3.28
CA ASP A 55 -9.72 -10.41 -4.66
C ASP A 55 -10.40 -9.28 -5.42
N ASN A 56 -11.29 -8.53 -4.76
CA ASN A 56 -11.91 -7.34 -5.32
C ASN A 56 -10.88 -6.24 -5.58
N MET A 57 -9.93 -5.99 -4.66
CA MET A 57 -8.83 -5.04 -4.91
C MET A 57 -8.01 -5.42 -6.14
N ILE A 58 -7.69 -6.71 -6.30
CA ILE A 58 -6.95 -7.24 -7.45
C ILE A 58 -7.76 -7.07 -8.74
N HIS A 59 -9.07 -7.32 -8.68
CA HIS A 59 -9.96 -7.17 -9.81
C HIS A 59 -9.98 -5.72 -10.32
N VAL A 60 -10.24 -4.77 -9.43
CA VAL A 60 -10.23 -3.32 -9.73
C VAL A 60 -8.93 -2.93 -10.45
N ILE A 61 -7.76 -3.26 -9.88
CA ILE A 61 -6.44 -2.94 -10.47
C ILE A 61 -6.24 -3.54 -11.88
N ARG A 62 -6.88 -4.67 -12.19
CA ARG A 62 -6.77 -5.37 -13.47
C ARG A 62 -7.73 -4.84 -14.52
N THR A 63 -8.97 -4.53 -14.13
CA THR A 63 -10.06 -4.26 -15.08
C THR A 63 -10.27 -2.79 -15.34
N GLU A 64 -9.85 -1.90 -14.44
CA GLU A 64 -10.05 -0.47 -14.59
C GLU A 64 -8.76 0.20 -15.09
N PRO A 65 -8.69 0.59 -16.38
CA PRO A 65 -7.49 1.21 -16.96
C PRO A 65 -7.31 2.65 -16.49
N SER A 66 -8.40 3.28 -16.02
CA SER A 66 -8.50 4.70 -15.66
C SER A 66 -8.43 4.96 -14.16
N ILE A 67 -7.91 4.02 -13.36
CA ILE A 67 -7.76 4.24 -11.92
C ILE A 67 -6.86 5.45 -11.70
N CYS A 68 -7.45 6.53 -11.19
CA CYS A 68 -6.72 7.66 -10.67
C CYS A 68 -6.00 7.14 -9.42
N HIS A 69 -4.66 7.21 -9.40
CA HIS A 69 -3.80 6.69 -8.32
C HIS A 69 -3.58 5.17 -8.32
N ARG A 70 -3.37 4.58 -9.49
CA ARG A 70 -2.98 3.17 -9.63
C ARG A 70 -1.72 2.80 -8.83
N ASP A 71 -0.79 3.74 -8.65
CA ASP A 71 0.37 3.60 -7.76
C ASP A 71 -0.04 3.37 -6.29
N THR A 72 -1.02 4.13 -5.82
CA THR A 72 -1.57 4.01 -4.46
C THR A 72 -2.34 2.69 -4.30
N ALA A 73 -3.09 2.28 -5.31
CA ALA A 73 -3.76 0.98 -5.33
C ALA A 73 -2.78 -0.19 -5.19
N PHE A 74 -1.66 -0.15 -5.91
CA PHE A 74 -0.59 -1.12 -5.76
C PHE A 74 0.06 -1.08 -4.37
N ASN A 75 0.27 0.10 -3.79
CA ASN A 75 0.82 0.22 -2.44
C ASN A 75 -0.12 -0.39 -1.38
N ILE A 76 -1.42 -0.13 -1.48
CA ILE A 76 -2.45 -0.71 -0.59
C ILE A 76 -2.47 -2.23 -0.70
N LEU A 77 -2.52 -2.76 -1.93
CA LEU A 77 -2.52 -4.21 -2.14
C LEU A 77 -1.22 -4.86 -1.65
N GLY A 78 -0.08 -4.20 -1.84
CA GLY A 78 1.22 -4.64 -1.33
C GLY A 78 1.25 -4.74 0.20
N TYR A 79 0.68 -3.74 0.88
CA TYR A 79 0.51 -3.79 2.33
C TYR A 79 -0.35 -4.97 2.77
N SER A 80 -1.51 -5.19 2.12
CA SER A 80 -2.36 -6.35 2.42
C SER A 80 -1.63 -7.68 2.22
N PHE A 81 -0.85 -7.85 1.15
CA PHE A 81 -0.03 -9.06 0.98
C PHE A 81 1.04 -9.24 2.05
N MET A 82 1.65 -8.15 2.52
CA MET A 82 2.62 -8.22 3.62
C MET A 82 1.97 -8.70 4.92
N GLN A 83 0.74 -8.24 5.22
CA GLN A 83 -0.03 -8.70 6.38
C GLN A 83 -0.42 -10.18 6.28
N GLU A 84 -0.65 -10.68 5.06
CA GLU A 84 -0.92 -12.11 4.81
C GLU A 84 0.34 -12.99 4.77
N ASN A 85 1.51 -12.44 5.13
CA ASN A 85 2.80 -13.14 5.05
C ASN A 85 3.10 -13.67 3.63
N LYS A 86 2.71 -12.91 2.60
CA LYS A 86 2.99 -13.19 1.18
C LYS A 86 4.04 -12.18 0.66
N PRO A 87 5.31 -12.28 1.08
CA PRO A 87 6.31 -11.24 0.84
C PRO A 87 6.63 -11.05 -0.65
N ILE A 88 6.63 -12.10 -1.47
CA ILE A 88 6.93 -11.98 -2.90
C ILE A 88 5.86 -11.11 -3.59
N ASN A 89 4.58 -11.36 -3.31
CA ASN A 89 3.50 -10.56 -3.88
C ASN A 89 3.54 -9.11 -3.38
N ALA A 90 3.84 -8.91 -2.10
CA ALA A 90 4.01 -7.56 -1.55
C ALA A 90 5.12 -6.79 -2.28
N PHE A 91 6.26 -7.43 -2.53
CA PHE A 91 7.38 -6.84 -3.26
C PHE A 91 6.96 -6.40 -4.65
N ILE A 92 6.31 -7.29 -5.39
CA ILE A 92 5.84 -7.02 -6.76
C ILE A 92 4.91 -5.81 -6.75
N CYS A 93 3.97 -5.74 -5.81
CA CYS A 93 3.05 -4.61 -5.69
C CYS A 93 3.78 -3.30 -5.38
N PHE A 94 4.68 -3.26 -4.40
CA PHE A 94 5.44 -2.04 -4.10
C PHE A 94 6.35 -1.61 -5.25
N ALA A 95 6.95 -2.56 -5.96
CA ALA A 95 7.74 -2.28 -7.15
C ALA A 95 6.88 -1.68 -8.28
N GLN A 96 5.67 -2.20 -8.49
CA GLN A 96 4.71 -1.62 -9.46
C GLN A 96 4.30 -0.19 -9.05
N SER A 97 4.06 0.04 -7.76
CA SER A 97 3.77 1.38 -7.23
C SER A 97 4.90 2.37 -7.57
N LEU A 98 6.17 1.99 -7.35
CA LEU A 98 7.32 2.83 -7.68
C LEU A 98 7.59 3.00 -9.18
N LYS A 99 7.20 2.04 -10.01
CA LYS A 99 7.27 2.19 -11.47
C LYS A 99 6.34 3.30 -11.96
N ILE A 100 5.18 3.44 -11.35
CA ILE A 100 4.19 4.48 -11.69
C ILE A 100 4.56 5.81 -11.04
N CYS A 101 4.92 5.79 -9.74
CA CYS A 101 5.31 6.97 -8.97
C CYS A 101 6.68 6.75 -8.31
N PRO A 102 7.79 7.15 -8.94
CA PRO A 102 9.15 6.95 -8.42
C PRO A 102 9.42 7.62 -7.07
N HIS A 103 8.60 8.59 -6.66
CA HIS A 103 8.70 9.29 -5.38
C HIS A 103 7.66 8.81 -4.35
N HIS A 104 7.01 7.66 -4.56
CA HIS A 104 6.03 7.13 -3.61
C HIS A 104 6.70 6.70 -2.29
N ASN A 105 6.59 7.57 -1.27
CA ASN A 105 7.29 7.41 0.01
C ASN A 105 6.96 6.10 0.73
N ALA A 106 5.68 5.72 0.81
CA ALA A 106 5.26 4.48 1.47
C ALA A 106 5.83 3.22 0.78
N ALA A 107 5.79 3.14 -0.55
CA ALA A 107 6.33 2.01 -1.29
C ALA A 107 7.86 1.86 -1.09
N LYS A 108 8.61 2.98 -1.09
CA LYS A 108 10.05 2.98 -0.75
C LYS A 108 10.30 2.45 0.66
N LEU A 109 9.54 2.94 1.64
CA LEU A 109 9.65 2.51 3.03
C LEU A 109 9.45 0.99 3.16
N TYR A 110 8.38 0.45 2.57
CA TYR A 110 8.06 -0.97 2.67
C TYR A 110 9.09 -1.86 1.97
N LEU A 111 9.59 -1.49 0.78
CA LEU A 111 10.69 -2.21 0.14
C LEU A 111 11.96 -2.19 1.01
N GLY A 112 12.28 -1.07 1.64
CA GLY A 112 13.39 -0.97 2.58
C GLY A 112 13.23 -1.86 3.82
N ILE A 113 12.02 -1.99 4.36
CA ILE A 113 11.70 -2.93 5.44
C ILE A 113 11.91 -4.38 4.97
N MET A 114 11.43 -4.71 3.77
CA MET A 114 11.55 -6.05 3.19
C MET A 114 13.02 -6.43 2.93
N HIS A 115 13.81 -5.52 2.37
CA HIS A 115 15.24 -5.75 2.11
C HIS A 115 16.01 -6.03 3.41
N ARG A 116 15.74 -5.26 4.47
CA ARG A 116 16.34 -5.49 5.80
C ARG A 116 15.95 -6.83 6.40
N ARG A 117 14.71 -7.30 6.20
CA ARG A 117 14.28 -8.63 6.66
C ARG A 117 15.06 -9.75 5.96
N VAL A 118 15.27 -9.65 4.65
CA VAL A 118 16.04 -10.65 3.88
C VAL A 118 17.50 -10.71 4.36
N ILE A 119 18.16 -9.56 4.51
CA ILE A 119 19.54 -9.48 5.03
C ILE A 119 19.61 -10.01 6.46
N GLY A 120 18.63 -9.68 7.32
CA GLY A 120 18.56 -10.18 8.69
C GLY A 120 18.35 -11.69 8.79
N SER A 121 17.60 -12.29 7.86
CA SER A 121 17.42 -13.74 7.79
C SER A 121 18.66 -14.51 7.32
N GLN A 122 19.49 -13.92 6.45
CA GLN A 122 20.75 -14.53 6.02
C GLN A 122 21.86 -14.48 7.09
N ARG A 123 21.68 -13.68 8.14
CA ARG A 123 22.64 -13.53 9.25
C ARG A 123 22.38 -14.46 10.45
N ARG A 124 21.40 -15.36 10.40
CA ARG A 124 21.26 -16.38 11.46
C ARG A 124 22.26 -17.50 11.21
N PRO A 125 23.27 -17.70 12.07
CA PRO A 125 24.12 -18.88 11.97
C PRO A 125 23.26 -20.13 12.15
N LEU A 126 23.52 -21.16 11.34
CA LEU A 126 22.92 -22.48 11.51
C LEU A 126 23.23 -22.97 12.93
N PRO A 127 22.25 -23.53 13.67
CA PRO A 127 22.54 -24.17 14.94
C PRO A 127 23.47 -25.36 14.66
N TYR A 128 24.65 -25.33 15.29
CA TYR A 128 25.58 -26.47 15.36
C TYR A 128 25.00 -27.54 16.27
#